data_AF-A0A8J6TUY2-F1
#
_entry.id   AF-A0A8J6TUY2-F1
#
_cell.length_a   1.000
_cell.length_b   1.000
_cell.length_c   1.000
_cell.angle_alpha   90.00
_cell.angle_beta   90.00
_cell.angle_gamma   90.00
#
_symmetry.space_group_name_H-M   'P 1'
#
loop_
_entity.id
_entity.type
_entity.pdbx_description
1 polymer ?
#
loop_
_entity_poly.entity_id
_entity_poly.type
_entity_poly.pdbx_seq_one_letter_code
_entity_poly.pdbx_strand_id
1 'polypeptide(L)' 'MTSSAKRPRGPAARYVPYDGSDPLAPPVDLREALDAIGEDVMAGSSPRHALQELLRRGTDQM' A
#
# COMPACT_ATOMS: atom_id res chain seq x y z
N MET A 1 2.44 -34.48 38.72
CA MET A 1 3.22 -33.23 38.70
C MET A 1 3.30 -32.76 37.26
N THR A 2 2.39 -31.90 36.83
CA THR A 2 2.28 -31.46 35.43
C THR A 2 3.09 -30.20 35.19
N SER A 3 3.88 -30.26 34.11
CA SER A 3 4.25 -29.18 33.18
C SER A 3 5.04 -27.98 33.69
N SER A 4 6.17 -27.69 33.03
CA SER A 4 6.26 -26.48 32.20
C SER A 4 7.52 -26.52 31.33
N ALA A 5 7.37 -26.86 30.06
CA ALA A 5 8.44 -26.76 29.07
C ALA A 5 8.70 -25.27 28.76
N LYS A 6 9.93 -24.82 29.00
CA LYS A 6 10.39 -23.45 28.76
C LYS A 6 10.43 -23.18 27.25
N ARG A 7 9.46 -22.44 26.73
CA ARG A 7 9.46 -21.98 25.33
C ARG A 7 10.65 -21.03 25.09
N PRO A 8 11.40 -21.17 23.98
CA PRO A 8 12.45 -20.23 23.64
C PRO A 8 11.82 -18.85 23.38
N ARG A 9 12.37 -17.80 23.99
CA ARG A 9 11.99 -16.42 23.68
C ARG A 9 12.44 -16.13 22.25
N GLY A 10 11.50 -15.72 21.39
CA GLY A 10 11.81 -15.25 20.04
C GLY A 10 12.76 -14.04 20.06
N PRO A 11 13.37 -13.70 18.91
CA PRO A 11 14.30 -12.59 18.83
C PRO A 11 13.65 -11.30 19.34
N ALA A 12 14.35 -10.60 20.23
CA ALA A 12 13.92 -9.28 20.70
C ALA A 12 13.98 -8.30 19.52
N ALA A 13 12.87 -7.63 19.22
CA ALA A 13 12.86 -6.54 18.25
C ALA A 13 13.79 -5.43 18.75
N ARG A 14 14.69 -4.97 17.89
CA ARG A 14 15.63 -3.89 18.20
C ARG A 14 15.22 -2.66 17.42
N TYR A 15 15.07 -1.53 18.09
CA TYR A 15 14.83 -0.25 17.43
C TYR A 15 16.01 0.08 16.52
N VAL A 16 15.70 0.46 15.29
CA VAL A 16 16.67 0.89 14.28
C VAL A 16 16.34 2.31 13.83
N PRO A 17 17.31 3.09 13.34
CA PRO A 17 17.05 4.37 12.71
C PRO A 17 16.04 4.20 11.56
N TYR A 18 15.06 5.11 11.49
CA TYR A 18 14.06 5.13 10.44
C TYR A 18 14.61 5.89 9.23
N ASP A 19 14.56 5.29 8.04
CA ASP A 19 15.09 5.83 6.78
C ASP A 19 14.00 6.32 5.81
N GLY A 20 12.72 6.16 6.18
CA GLY A 20 11.56 6.46 5.34
C GLY A 20 10.95 7.85 5.55
N SER A 21 9.87 8.11 4.79
CA SER A 21 9.01 9.28 4.95
C SER A 21 8.22 9.22 6.26
N ASP A 22 7.87 10.35 6.87
CA ASP A 22 7.11 10.41 8.12
C ASP A 22 6.00 9.34 8.19
N PRO A 23 6.06 8.39 9.14
CA PRO A 23 5.07 7.31 9.25
C PRO A 23 3.68 7.83 9.64
N LEU A 24 3.59 9.07 10.12
CA LEU A 24 2.35 9.76 10.45
C LEU A 24 1.96 10.81 9.41
N ALA A 25 2.66 10.85 8.27
CA ALA A 25 2.26 11.68 7.15
C ALA A 25 0.80 11.37 6.77
N PRO A 26 -0.01 12.39 6.44
CA PRO A 26 -1.32 12.17 5.88
C PRO A 26 -1.24 11.22 4.67
N PRO A 27 -2.19 10.28 4.52
CA PRO A 27 -2.25 9.45 3.33
C PRO A 27 -2.33 10.32 2.08
N VAL A 28 -1.67 9.86 1.00
CA VAL A 28 -1.83 10.47 -0.32
C VAL A 28 -3.30 10.49 -0.73
N ASP A 29 -3.75 11.62 -1.28
CA ASP A 29 -5.09 11.73 -1.84
C ASP A 29 -5.14 11.01 -3.19
N LEU A 30 -5.94 9.94 -3.26
CA LEU A 30 -6.08 9.11 -4.46
C LEU A 30 -7.40 9.32 -5.18
N ARG A 31 -8.25 10.26 -4.73
CA ARG A 31 -9.62 10.42 -5.25
C ARG A 31 -9.66 10.60 -6.76
N GLU A 32 -8.89 11.53 -7.27
CA GLU A 32 -8.86 11.83 -8.71
C GLU A 32 -8.38 10.64 -9.55
N ALA A 33 -7.33 9.94 -9.10
CA ALA A 33 -6.82 8.75 -9.75
C ALA A 33 -7.85 7.61 -9.75
N LEU A 34 -8.61 7.48 -8.66
CA LEU A 34 -9.68 6.49 -8.55
C LEU A 34 -10.89 6.84 -9.42
N ASP A 35 -11.24 8.11 -9.54
CA ASP A 35 -12.31 8.57 -10.43
C ASP A 35 -11.96 8.28 -11.90
N ALA A 36 -10.72 8.56 -12.32
CA ALA A 36 -10.25 8.26 -13.67
C ALA A 36 -10.29 6.75 -14.00
N ILE A 37 -9.87 5.89 -13.07
CA ILE A 37 -9.99 4.43 -13.23
C ILE A 37 -11.46 4.02 -13.28
N GLY A 38 -12.31 4.64 -12.46
CA GLY A 38 -13.75 4.39 -12.41
C GLY A 38 -14.41 4.63 -13.77
N GLU A 39 -14.11 5.75 -14.41
CA GLU A 39 -14.61 6.09 -15.75
C GLU A 39 -14.20 5.05 -16.80
N ASP A 40 -12.93 4.64 -16.83
CA ASP A 40 -12.45 3.63 -17.78
C ASP A 40 -13.15 2.27 -17.58
N VAL A 41 -13.39 1.88 -16.32
CA VAL A 41 -14.10 0.64 -15.98
C VAL A 41 -15.57 0.74 -16.37
N MET A 42 -16.23 1.86 -16.11
CA MET A 42 -17.62 2.10 -16.52
C MET A 42 -17.76 2.15 -18.05
N ALA A 43 -16.72 2.57 -18.77
CA ALA A 43 -16.63 2.50 -20.23
C ALA A 43 -16.38 1.07 -20.77
N GLY A 44 -16.20 0.08 -19.88
CA GLY A 44 -16.06 -1.33 -20.22
C GLY A 44 -14.61 -1.87 -20.24
N SER A 45 -13.62 -1.08 -19.82
CA SER A 45 -12.27 -1.61 -19.64
C SER A 45 -12.18 -2.51 -18.40
N SER A 46 -11.30 -3.51 -18.47
CA SER A 46 -10.96 -4.27 -17.27
C SER A 46 -10.20 -3.40 -16.26
N PRO A 47 -10.37 -3.59 -14.93
CA PRO A 47 -9.66 -2.81 -13.92
C PRO A 47 -8.13 -2.87 -14.05
N ARG A 48 -7.60 -4.04 -14.43
CA ARG A 48 -6.16 -4.22 -14.65
C ARG A 48 -5.66 -3.40 -15.84
N HIS A 49 -6.46 -3.29 -16.90
CA HIS A 49 -6.13 -2.50 -18.08
C HIS A 49 -6.19 -1.00 -17.77
N ALA A 50 -7.23 -0.53 -17.08
CA ALA A 50 -7.36 0.85 -16.63
C ALA A 50 -6.18 1.27 -15.73
N LEU A 51 -5.76 0.40 -14.79
CA LEU A 51 -4.59 0.66 -13.96
C LEU A 51 -3.28 0.74 -14.77
N GLN A 52 -3.07 -0.17 -15.72
CA GLN A 52 -1.90 -0.10 -16.60
C GLN A 52 -1.88 1.21 -17.39
N GLU A 53 -3.05 1.66 -17.80
CA GLU A 53 -3.19 2.86 -18.60
C GLU A 53 -2.95 4.14 -17.79
N LEU A 54 -3.44 4.20 -16.55
CA LEU A 54 -3.11 5.26 -15.60
C LEU A 54 -1.59 5.33 -15.35
N LEU A 55 -0.97 4.18 -15.07
CA LEU A 55 0.48 4.11 -14.84
C LEU A 55 1.31 4.45 -16.10
N ARG A 56 0.78 4.16 -17.30
CA ARG A 56 1.40 4.51 -18.58
C ARG A 56 1.34 6.00 -18.85
N ARG A 57 0.20 6.65 -18.55
CA ARG A 57 0.00 8.11 -18.73
C ARG A 57 0.77 8.91 -17.68
N GLY A 58 1.00 8.32 -16.50
CA GLY A 58 1.67 8.96 -15.38
C GLY A 58 0.75 9.94 -14.66
N THR A 59 0.89 10.06 -13.35
CA THR A 59 0.14 11.00 -12.50
C THR A 59 0.64 12.45 -12.63
N ASP A 60 1.54 12.73 -13.57
CA ASP A 60 2.22 14.03 -13.73
C ASP A 60 1.44 15.04 -14.58
N GLN A 61 0.26 14.65 -15.09
CA GLN A 61 -0.71 15.51 -15.77
C GLN A 61 -1.92 15.85 -14.89
N MET A 62 -1.85 15.53 -13.59
CA MET A 62 -2.86 15.81 -12.56
C MET A 62 -2.33 16.87 -11.59
#